data_AF-A0A0D2MLW5-F1
#
_entry.id   AF-A0A0D2MLW5-F1
#
_cell.length_a   1.000
_cell.length_b   1.000
_cell.length_c   1.000
_cell.angle_alpha   90.00
_cell.angle_beta   90.00
_cell.angle_gamma   90.00
#
_symmetry.space_group_name_H-M   'P 1'
#
loop_
_entity.id
_entity.type
_entity.pdbx_description
1 polymer ?
#
loop_
_entity_poly.entity_id
_entity_poly.type
_entity_poly.pdbx_seq_one_letter_code
_entity_poly.pdbx_strand_id
1 'polypeptide(L)'
;MTVRCLNEDAEGSCRNVFRPWEARTQPVAQPLRSDPDDEELLLTVPFDGAVKLKAVCVIGGGEGRAPAKMRLFINRDDLDFSAAHAMAPVQEFELQQDNASGTVEYPTQVAKFGSVHTLTLHFQGTFGSDQSEITFIGLKGDFSERNRRAVEAVYELRPVPEDHKVPGMKQGGHFDVA
;
A
#
# COMPACT_ATOMS: atom_id res chain seq x y z
N MET A 1 0.67 -6.58 3.93
CA MET A 1 0.25 -5.72 2.81
C MET A 1 0.02 -6.58 1.56
N THR A 2 -1.21 -6.69 1.08
CA THR A 2 -1.52 -7.47 -0.15
C THR A 2 -2.00 -6.50 -1.21
N VAL A 3 -1.19 -6.32 -2.26
CA VAL A 3 -1.59 -5.59 -3.47
C VAL A 3 -2.66 -6.40 -4.21
N ARG A 4 -3.70 -5.73 -4.69
CA ARG A 4 -4.81 -6.32 -5.45
C ARG A 4 -4.92 -5.64 -6.80
N CYS A 5 -5.19 -6.38 -7.86
CA CYS A 5 -5.54 -5.84 -9.16
C CYS A 5 -6.87 -6.42 -9.64
N LEU A 6 -7.72 -5.58 -10.24
CA LEU A 6 -8.83 -6.05 -11.05
C LEU A 6 -8.39 -6.11 -12.51
N ASN A 7 -8.92 -7.10 -13.23
CA ASN A 7 -8.66 -7.35 -14.64
C ASN A 7 -7.19 -7.68 -14.99
N GLU A 8 -6.43 -8.26 -14.05
CA GLU A 8 -5.11 -8.81 -14.39
C GLU A 8 -5.26 -10.17 -15.09
N ASP A 9 -4.59 -10.35 -16.23
CA ASP A 9 -4.59 -11.60 -17.04
C ASP A 9 -4.05 -12.79 -16.25
N ALA A 10 -2.98 -12.55 -15.49
CA ALA A 10 -2.39 -13.55 -14.62
C ALA A 10 -2.48 -13.13 -13.15
N GLU A 11 -3.12 -13.97 -12.35
CA GLU A 11 -3.34 -13.72 -10.92
C GLU A 11 -2.01 -13.42 -10.18
N GLY A 12 -1.98 -12.29 -9.48
CA GLY A 12 -0.84 -11.85 -8.69
C GLY A 12 0.31 -11.24 -9.49
N SER A 13 0.21 -11.14 -10.82
CA SER A 13 1.22 -10.50 -11.67
C SER A 13 1.43 -9.01 -11.32
N CYS A 14 0.40 -8.36 -10.77
CA CYS A 14 0.46 -7.00 -10.25
C CYS A 14 1.52 -6.76 -9.17
N ARG A 15 2.02 -7.81 -8.51
CA ARG A 15 3.11 -7.68 -7.52
C ARG A 15 4.48 -7.52 -8.19
N ASN A 16 4.63 -8.07 -9.40
CA ASN A 16 5.91 -8.13 -10.11
C ASN A 16 6.36 -6.77 -10.66
N VAL A 17 5.45 -5.81 -10.76
CA VAL A 17 5.77 -4.46 -11.24
C VAL A 17 6.34 -3.55 -10.15
N PHE A 18 6.18 -3.90 -8.88
CA PHE A 18 6.79 -3.18 -7.75
C PHE A 18 8.16 -3.77 -7.44
N ARG A 19 9.20 -3.14 -7.97
CA ARG A 19 10.60 -3.60 -7.83
C ARG A 19 11.51 -2.46 -7.37
N PRO A 20 12.72 -2.76 -6.88
CA PRO A 20 13.71 -1.72 -6.61
C PRO A 20 13.98 -0.86 -7.86
N TRP A 21 14.22 0.43 -7.65
CA TRP A 21 14.43 1.40 -8.73
C TRP A 21 15.57 1.03 -9.69
N GLU A 22 16.59 0.35 -9.18
CA GLU A 22 17.76 -0.12 -9.95
C GLU A 22 17.41 -1.24 -10.92
N ALA A 23 16.33 -2.00 -10.64
CA ALA A 23 15.85 -3.09 -11.46
C ALA A 23 14.75 -2.66 -12.44
N ARG A 24 14.39 -1.37 -12.50
CA ARG A 24 13.22 -0.89 -13.27
C ARG A 24 13.26 -1.23 -14.75
N THR A 25 14.45 -1.20 -15.36
CA THR A 25 14.66 -1.51 -16.79
C THR A 25 15.01 -2.98 -17.04
N GLN A 26 15.14 -3.79 -15.98
CA GLN A 26 15.43 -5.21 -16.13
C GLN A 26 14.16 -5.94 -16.59
N PRO A 27 14.28 -6.94 -17.48
CA PRO A 27 13.15 -7.74 -17.92
C PRO A 27 12.37 -8.33 -16.75
N VAL A 28 11.04 -8.37 -16.87
CA VAL A 28 10.16 -9.07 -15.94
C VAL A 28 9.73 -10.36 -16.59
N ALA A 29 9.87 -11.49 -15.89
CA ALA A 29 9.42 -12.78 -16.40
C ALA A 29 7.90 -12.80 -16.66
N GLN A 30 7.13 -12.15 -15.78
CA GLN A 30 5.68 -12.03 -15.87
C GLN A 30 5.26 -10.59 -15.55
N PRO A 31 5.16 -9.71 -16.58
CA PRO A 31 4.67 -8.35 -16.39
C PRO A 31 3.18 -8.36 -15.99
N LEU A 32 2.69 -7.23 -15.47
CA LEU A 32 1.26 -7.04 -15.29
C LEU A 32 0.63 -6.80 -16.66
N ARG A 33 -0.36 -7.61 -17.02
CA ARG A 33 -1.16 -7.43 -18.23
C ARG A 33 -2.63 -7.34 -17.87
N SER A 34 -3.38 -6.54 -18.61
CA SER A 34 -4.84 -6.56 -18.56
C SER A 34 -5.39 -7.82 -19.21
N ASP A 35 -6.67 -8.09 -19.02
CA ASP A 35 -7.37 -9.09 -19.82
C ASP A 35 -7.14 -8.85 -21.33
N PRO A 36 -7.00 -9.92 -22.15
CA PRO A 36 -6.72 -9.77 -23.58
C PRO A 36 -7.77 -8.97 -24.38
N ASP A 37 -9.01 -8.91 -23.90
CA ASP A 37 -10.13 -8.25 -24.57
C ASP A 37 -10.55 -6.94 -23.89
N ASP A 38 -9.87 -6.54 -22.81
CA ASP A 38 -10.10 -5.28 -22.08
C ASP A 38 -8.78 -4.72 -21.53
N GLU A 39 -8.36 -3.59 -22.08
CA GLU A 39 -7.14 -2.87 -21.71
C GLU A 39 -7.18 -2.19 -20.33
N GLU A 40 -8.33 -2.16 -19.65
CA GLU A 40 -8.50 -1.44 -18.39
C GLU A 40 -7.91 -2.22 -17.19
N LEU A 41 -7.18 -1.53 -16.32
CA LEU A 41 -6.59 -2.11 -15.10
C LEU A 41 -6.90 -1.24 -13.87
N LEU A 42 -7.25 -1.88 -12.75
CA LEU A 42 -7.45 -1.19 -11.48
C LEU A 42 -6.60 -1.82 -10.37
N LEU A 43 -5.53 -1.12 -9.99
CA LEU A 43 -4.52 -1.62 -9.06
C LEU A 43 -4.60 -0.89 -7.72
N THR A 44 -4.83 -1.63 -6.63
CA THR A 44 -4.96 -1.11 -5.27
C THR A 44 -3.75 -1.52 -4.41
N VAL A 45 -3.08 -0.52 -3.84
CA VAL A 45 -1.85 -0.64 -3.05
C VAL A 45 -2.09 -0.10 -1.62
N PRO A 46 -2.23 -0.96 -0.59
CA PRO A 46 -2.48 -0.52 0.79
C PRO A 46 -1.18 -0.36 1.58
N PHE A 47 -0.77 0.85 1.99
CA PHE A 47 0.44 1.08 2.78
C PHE A 47 0.26 0.76 4.28
N ASP A 48 1.31 0.24 4.92
CA ASP A 48 1.34 -0.04 6.38
C ASP A 48 1.50 1.24 7.24
N GLY A 49 1.60 2.41 6.62
CA GLY A 49 1.78 3.71 7.26
C GLY A 49 1.38 4.85 6.34
N ALA A 50 1.42 6.08 6.85
CA ALA A 50 1.07 7.25 6.05
C ALA A 50 2.18 7.57 5.06
N VAL A 51 1.85 7.66 3.78
CA VAL A 51 2.77 8.05 2.71
C VAL A 51 2.43 9.45 2.22
N LYS A 52 3.44 10.32 2.17
CA LYS A 52 3.41 11.55 1.38
C LYS A 52 3.90 11.24 -0.02
N LEU A 53 2.98 10.95 -0.95
CA LEU A 53 3.33 10.60 -2.33
C LEU A 53 3.69 11.89 -3.11
N LYS A 54 4.87 11.91 -3.72
CA LYS A 54 5.43 13.03 -4.48
C LYS A 54 5.41 12.80 -5.99
N ALA A 55 5.62 11.57 -6.44
CA ALA A 55 5.54 11.22 -7.86
C ALA A 55 5.29 9.72 -8.06
N VAL A 56 4.77 9.38 -9.23
CA VAL A 56 4.63 8.02 -9.72
C VAL A 56 5.47 7.87 -11.00
N CYS A 57 6.11 6.73 -11.20
CA CYS A 57 6.78 6.37 -12.44
C CYS A 57 6.15 5.09 -12.98
N VAL A 58 5.86 5.03 -14.27
CA VAL A 58 5.25 3.86 -14.91
C VAL A 58 6.05 3.53 -16.16
N ILE A 59 6.47 2.28 -16.30
CA ILE A 59 7.04 1.74 -17.53
C ILE A 59 6.02 0.75 -18.10
N GLY A 60 5.44 1.12 -19.24
CA GLY A 60 4.51 0.27 -19.98
C GLY A 60 5.23 -0.77 -20.85
N GLY A 61 4.44 -1.65 -21.46
CA GLY A 61 4.92 -2.57 -22.49
C GLY A 61 5.19 -1.88 -23.82
N GLY A 62 5.95 -2.56 -24.68
CA GLY A 62 6.22 -2.10 -26.04
C GLY A 62 5.02 -2.31 -26.98
N GLU A 63 5.20 -1.93 -28.26
CA GLU A 63 4.23 -2.21 -29.35
C GLU A 63 2.83 -1.64 -29.10
N GLY A 64 2.74 -0.51 -28.42
CA GLY A 64 1.46 0.16 -28.14
C GLY A 64 0.73 -0.36 -26.92
N ARG A 65 1.24 -1.39 -26.22
CA ARG A 65 0.64 -1.94 -24.99
C ARG A 65 0.83 -1.06 -23.74
N ALA A 66 1.62 0.00 -23.80
CA ALA A 66 1.74 0.93 -22.68
C ALA A 66 0.38 1.59 -22.39
N PRO A 67 -0.03 1.72 -21.11
CA PRO A 67 -1.26 2.43 -20.78
C PRO A 67 -1.15 3.91 -21.17
N ALA A 68 -2.22 4.48 -21.71
CA ALA A 68 -2.25 5.86 -22.19
C ALA A 68 -2.61 6.86 -21.08
N LYS A 69 -3.40 6.43 -20.09
CA LYS A 69 -3.89 7.29 -19.00
C LYS A 69 -3.75 6.61 -17.65
N MET A 70 -3.45 7.41 -16.62
CA MET A 70 -3.42 6.97 -15.23
C MET A 70 -4.20 7.94 -14.35
N ARG A 71 -5.21 7.40 -13.65
CA ARG A 71 -6.05 8.10 -12.68
C ARG A 71 -5.73 7.62 -11.27
N LEU A 72 -5.53 8.57 -10.36
CA LEU A 72 -5.15 8.30 -8.98
C LEU A 72 -6.31 8.54 -8.02
N PHE A 73 -6.57 7.57 -7.16
CA PHE A 73 -7.47 7.67 -6.02
C PHE A 73 -6.72 7.32 -4.74
N ILE A 74 -7.12 7.88 -3.60
CA ILE A 74 -6.48 7.62 -2.32
C ILE A 74 -7.50 7.29 -1.23
N ASN A 75 -7.09 6.46 -0.28
CA ASN A 75 -7.80 6.17 0.97
C ASN A 75 -9.22 5.61 0.74
N ARG A 76 -9.35 4.73 -0.26
CA ARG A 76 -10.57 4.01 -0.61
C ARG A 76 -10.22 2.55 -0.88
N ASP A 77 -10.96 1.65 -0.25
CA ASP A 77 -10.76 0.20 -0.36
C ASP A 77 -11.88 -0.48 -1.18
N ASP A 78 -12.92 0.28 -1.49
CA ASP A 78 -14.18 -0.10 -2.13
C ASP A 78 -14.25 0.25 -3.64
N LEU A 79 -13.11 0.61 -4.26
CA LEU A 79 -13.07 0.96 -5.68
C LEU A 79 -13.12 -0.27 -6.57
N ASP A 80 -14.11 -0.27 -7.47
CA ASP A 80 -14.22 -1.09 -8.66
C ASP A 80 -14.26 -0.20 -9.93
N PHE A 81 -14.41 -0.80 -11.12
CA PHE A 81 -14.48 -0.03 -12.37
C PHE A 81 -15.66 0.93 -12.40
N SER A 82 -16.85 0.50 -11.96
CA SER A 82 -18.05 1.36 -11.96
C SER A 82 -17.85 2.61 -11.11
N ALA A 83 -17.32 2.45 -9.90
CA ALA A 83 -16.99 3.55 -9.01
C ALA A 83 -15.86 4.43 -9.57
N ALA A 84 -14.81 3.84 -10.13
CA ALA A 84 -13.69 4.57 -10.74
C ALA A 84 -14.13 5.44 -11.94
N HIS A 85 -15.10 4.97 -12.73
CA HIS A 85 -15.68 5.73 -13.84
C HIS A 85 -16.62 6.85 -13.37
N ALA A 86 -17.40 6.62 -12.31
CA ALA A 86 -18.35 7.60 -11.80
C ALA A 86 -17.71 8.74 -10.99
N MET A 87 -16.53 8.51 -10.42
CA MET A 87 -15.87 9.43 -9.50
C MET A 87 -14.78 10.26 -10.18
N ALA A 88 -14.61 11.50 -9.72
CA ALA A 88 -13.45 12.31 -10.09
C ALA A 88 -12.19 11.74 -9.40
N PRO A 89 -11.08 11.54 -10.14
CA PRO A 89 -9.82 11.14 -9.52
C PRO A 89 -9.24 12.32 -8.74
N VAL A 90 -8.37 12.03 -7.77
CA VAL A 90 -7.63 13.07 -7.03
C VAL A 90 -6.69 13.81 -7.98
N GLN A 91 -6.09 13.04 -8.90
CA GLN A 91 -5.26 13.54 -9.98
C GLN A 91 -5.24 12.54 -11.15
N GLU A 92 -5.11 13.04 -12.37
CA GLU A 92 -5.04 12.27 -13.61
C GLU A 92 -3.81 12.69 -14.41
N PHE A 93 -3.24 11.75 -15.15
CA PHE A 93 -2.10 11.97 -16.04
C PHE A 93 -2.33 11.27 -17.37
N GLU A 94 -2.00 11.97 -18.46
CA GLU A 94 -1.73 11.34 -19.75
C GLU A 94 -0.29 10.80 -19.70
N LEU A 95 -0.15 9.51 -19.94
CA LEU A 95 1.13 8.81 -19.91
C LEU A 95 1.86 8.94 -21.25
N GLN A 96 3.14 8.63 -21.26
CA GLN A 96 3.97 8.53 -22.47
C GLN A 96 4.18 7.07 -22.86
N GLN A 97 3.97 6.78 -24.15
CA GLN A 97 4.25 5.47 -24.72
C GLN A 97 5.71 5.04 -24.51
N ASP A 98 6.64 5.97 -24.77
CA ASP A 98 8.08 5.69 -24.85
C ASP A 98 8.82 6.00 -23.54
N ASN A 99 8.44 5.35 -22.43
CA ASN A 99 9.15 5.47 -21.14
C ASN A 99 9.95 4.21 -20.75
N ALA A 100 10.55 3.51 -21.71
CA ALA A 100 11.30 2.28 -21.47
C ALA A 100 12.49 2.44 -20.49
N SER A 101 13.06 3.64 -20.38
CA SER A 101 14.15 3.99 -19.45
C SER A 101 13.69 4.25 -18.01
N GLY A 102 12.37 4.41 -17.80
CA GLY A 102 11.79 4.82 -16.52
C GLY A 102 12.30 6.18 -16.04
N THR A 103 12.58 7.11 -16.96
CA THR A 103 13.08 8.46 -16.61
C THR A 103 11.96 9.47 -16.43
N VAL A 104 10.76 9.17 -16.92
CA VAL A 104 9.59 10.03 -16.75
C VAL A 104 8.98 9.79 -15.38
N GLU A 105 8.89 10.87 -14.60
CA GLU A 105 8.16 10.92 -13.34
C GLU A 105 6.89 11.76 -13.53
N TYR A 106 5.76 11.28 -13.00
CA TYR A 106 4.47 11.96 -12.97
C TYR A 106 4.28 12.59 -11.58
N PRO A 107 4.56 13.90 -11.41
CA PRO A 107 4.54 14.55 -10.11
C PRO A 107 3.10 14.73 -9.60
N THR A 108 2.87 14.32 -8.36
CA THR A 108 1.58 14.52 -7.70
C THR A 108 1.50 15.90 -7.06
N GLN A 109 0.28 16.40 -6.88
CA GLN A 109 0.01 17.57 -6.05
C GLN A 109 0.19 17.18 -4.58
N VAL A 110 1.41 17.28 -4.05
CA VAL A 110 1.79 16.80 -2.69
C VAL A 110 0.80 17.21 -1.59
N ALA A 111 0.17 18.39 -1.69
CA ALA A 111 -0.86 18.85 -0.76
C ALA A 111 -2.09 17.91 -0.68
N LYS A 112 -2.49 17.29 -1.79
CA LYS A 112 -3.58 16.31 -1.87
C LYS A 112 -3.14 14.90 -1.49
N PHE A 113 -1.84 14.61 -1.59
CA PHE A 113 -1.25 13.29 -1.40
C PHE A 113 -0.36 13.20 -0.16
N GLY A 114 -0.66 14.01 0.88
CA GLY A 114 0.17 14.10 2.09
C GLY A 114 0.00 12.97 3.10
N SER A 115 -1.12 12.24 3.06
CA SER A 115 -1.47 11.18 3.99
C SER A 115 -2.21 10.05 3.27
N VAL A 116 -1.49 9.37 2.39
CA VAL A 116 -1.99 8.22 1.63
C VAL A 116 -1.80 6.95 2.45
N HIS A 117 -2.87 6.17 2.63
CA HIS A 117 -2.90 4.87 3.31
C HIS A 117 -3.28 3.77 2.34
N THR A 118 -4.14 4.08 1.37
CA THR A 118 -4.42 3.22 0.21
C THR A 118 -4.24 4.07 -1.04
N LEU A 119 -3.54 3.57 -2.05
CA LEU A 119 -3.43 4.18 -3.37
C LEU A 119 -4.08 3.26 -4.40
N THR A 120 -5.02 3.79 -5.18
CA THR A 120 -5.58 3.08 -6.33
C THR A 120 -5.14 3.77 -7.62
N LEU A 121 -4.51 2.99 -8.49
CA LEU A 121 -4.04 3.35 -9.81
C LEU A 121 -5.02 2.75 -10.82
N HIS A 122 -5.73 3.61 -11.55
CA HIS A 122 -6.65 3.21 -12.61
C HIS A 122 -6.01 3.55 -13.95
N PHE A 123 -5.64 2.51 -14.71
CA PHE A 123 -5.04 2.65 -16.03
C PHE A 123 -6.10 2.45 -17.10
N GLN A 124 -6.11 3.34 -18.09
CA GLN A 124 -7.09 3.35 -19.17
C GLN A 124 -6.43 3.63 -20.50
N GLY A 125 -6.95 3.01 -21.55
CA GLY A 125 -6.46 3.22 -22.91
C GLY A 125 -5.06 2.66 -23.12
N THR A 126 -4.72 2.45 -24.38
CA THR A 126 -3.36 2.14 -24.81
C THR A 126 -2.97 3.03 -25.99
N PHE A 127 -1.79 2.81 -26.56
CA PHE A 127 -1.34 3.51 -27.78
C PHE A 127 -1.63 2.70 -29.05
N GLY A 128 -2.67 1.85 -29.03
CA GLY A 128 -3.16 1.13 -30.21
C GLY A 128 -3.14 -0.41 -30.10
N SER A 129 -3.10 -0.95 -28.88
CA SER A 129 -3.23 -2.39 -28.61
C SER A 129 -4.45 -2.65 -27.73
N ASP A 130 -5.09 -3.81 -27.88
CA ASP A 130 -6.30 -4.15 -27.08
C ASP A 130 -5.98 -4.63 -25.65
N GLN A 131 -4.68 -4.72 -25.30
CA GLN A 131 -4.21 -5.19 -24.00
C GLN A 131 -3.17 -4.20 -23.45
N SER A 132 -3.37 -3.80 -22.19
CA SER A 132 -2.37 -3.02 -21.44
C SER A 132 -1.30 -3.93 -20.86
N GLU A 133 -0.05 -3.50 -20.89
CA GLU A 133 1.09 -4.15 -20.24
C GLU A 133 1.88 -3.13 -19.43
N ILE A 134 2.24 -3.50 -18.20
CA ILE A 134 3.07 -2.71 -17.28
C ILE A 134 4.20 -3.59 -16.77
N THR A 135 5.44 -3.08 -16.84
CA THR A 135 6.65 -3.79 -16.44
C THR A 135 7.27 -3.21 -15.15
N PHE A 136 6.93 -1.97 -14.82
CA PHE A 136 7.41 -1.32 -13.60
C PHE A 136 6.49 -0.20 -13.13
N ILE A 137 6.28 -0.13 -11.82
CA ILE A 137 5.65 1.00 -11.13
C ILE A 137 6.57 1.44 -9.99
N GLY A 138 7.02 2.68 -10.06
CA GLY A 138 7.80 3.36 -9.03
C GLY A 138 6.93 4.35 -8.27
N LEU A 139 6.98 4.30 -6.94
CA LEU A 139 6.30 5.27 -6.07
C LEU A 139 7.36 6.06 -5.31
N LYS A 140 7.38 7.39 -5.50
CA LYS A 140 8.34 8.29 -4.87
C LYS A 140 7.63 9.14 -3.83
N GLY A 141 8.10 9.12 -2.59
CA GLY A 141 7.47 9.82 -1.49
C GLY A 141 8.22 9.68 -0.17
N ASP A 142 7.64 10.26 0.88
CA ASP A 142 8.13 10.08 2.25
C ASP A 142 7.18 9.14 2.99
N PHE A 143 7.72 8.08 3.61
CA PHE A 143 6.95 7.16 4.45
C PHE A 143 7.03 7.60 5.92
N SER A 144 5.90 7.56 6.62
CA SER A 144 5.80 7.79 8.06
C SER A 144 5.10 6.59 8.70
N GLU A 145 5.83 5.87 9.55
CA GLU A 145 5.32 4.67 10.22
C GLU A 145 4.17 5.03 11.18
N ARG A 146 3.08 4.25 11.12
CA ARG A 146 1.97 4.40 12.06
C ARG A 146 2.43 3.83 13.41
N ASN A 147 2.87 4.70 14.31
CA ASN A 147 3.24 4.33 15.67
C ASN A 147 2.04 3.64 16.36
N ARG A 148 2.03 2.29 16.36
CA ARG A 148 1.09 1.49 17.15
C ARG A 148 1.44 1.76 18.61
N ARG A 149 0.79 2.74 19.25
CA ARG A 149 0.73 2.80 20.71
C ARG A 149 0.16 1.46 21.16
N ALA A 150 1.02 0.61 21.72
CA ALA A 150 0.61 -0.58 22.43
C ALA A 150 -0.44 -0.14 23.45
N VAL A 151 -1.64 -0.70 23.38
CA VAL A 151 -2.59 -0.58 24.47
C VAL A 151 -1.89 -1.25 25.65
N GLU A 152 -1.49 -0.43 26.62
CA GLU A 152 -0.95 -0.87 27.90
C GLU A 152 -2.04 -1.72 28.55
N ALA A 153 -2.01 -3.02 28.29
CA ALA A 153 -2.83 -3.98 29.01
C ALA A 153 -2.25 -4.05 30.42
N VAL A 154 -2.69 -3.14 31.29
CA VAL A 154 -2.56 -3.30 32.73
C VAL A 154 -3.41 -4.52 33.09
N TYR A 155 -2.78 -5.69 33.08
CA TYR A 155 -3.34 -6.85 33.74
C TYR A 155 -3.12 -6.63 35.23
N GLU A 156 -4.09 -5.98 35.88
CA GLU A 156 -4.20 -6.01 37.33
C GLU A 156 -4.37 -7.48 37.73
N LEU A 157 -3.26 -8.10 38.14
CA LEU A 157 -3.25 -9.39 38.80
C LEU A 157 -4.19 -9.29 40.01
N ARG A 158 -5.35 -9.94 39.93
CA ARG A 158 -6.21 -10.14 41.10
C ARG A 158 -5.39 -10.91 42.14
N PRO A 159 -5.14 -10.38 43.34
CA PRO A 159 -4.61 -11.19 44.43
C PRO A 159 -5.67 -12.23 44.77
N VAL A 160 -5.31 -13.50 44.69
CA VAL A 160 -6.10 -14.61 45.23
C VAL A 160 -5.82 -14.63 46.74
N PRO A 161 -6.79 -14.35 47.63
CA PRO A 161 -6.55 -14.39 49.06
C PRO A 161 -6.62 -15.85 49.53
N GLU A 162 -5.54 -16.59 49.35
CA GLU A 162 -5.30 -17.85 50.06
C GLU A 162 -4.26 -17.61 51.16
N ASP A 163 -4.73 -16.97 52.23
CA ASP A 163 -4.01 -16.89 53.50
C ASP A 163 -3.98 -18.29 54.14
N HIS A 164 -2.88 -18.99 53.91
CA HIS A 164 -2.56 -20.24 54.60
C HIS A 164 -2.28 -19.95 56.08
N LYS A 165 -3.19 -20.40 56.96
CA LYS A 165 -2.99 -20.44 58.41
C LYS A 165 -1.81 -21.32 58.80
N VAL A 166 -0.87 -20.78 59.57
CA VAL A 166 0.02 -21.57 60.45
C VAL A 166 -0.10 -21.07 61.91
N PRO A 167 -0.46 -21.95 62.87
CA PRO A 167 -0.58 -21.61 64.28
C PRO A 167 0.71 -21.92 65.08
N GLY A 168 1.05 -21.05 66.04
CA GLY A 168 2.14 -21.23 67.03
C GLY A 168 3.44 -20.53 66.58
N MET A 169 4.14 -19.73 67.39
CA MET A 169 4.47 -19.86 68.80
C MET A 169 4.44 -18.51 69.55
N LYS A 170 4.24 -18.58 70.87
CA LYS A 170 4.31 -17.48 71.85
C LYS A 170 5.72 -17.25 72.40
N GLN A 171 5.88 -16.08 73.04
CA GLN A 171 6.91 -15.58 73.98
C GLN A 171 8.04 -14.74 73.35
N GLY A 172 8.41 -13.56 73.87
CA GLY A 172 8.04 -12.89 75.12
C GLY A 172 8.43 -11.39 75.13
N GLY A 173 7.95 -10.66 76.14
CA GLY A 173 8.25 -9.24 76.42
C GLY A 173 9.73 -8.98 76.75
N HIS A 174 10.23 -7.76 76.90
CA HIS A 174 9.77 -6.59 77.68
C HIS A 174 10.61 -5.34 77.25
N PHE A 175 10.51 -4.22 77.99
CA PHE A 175 11.18 -2.90 78.00
C PHE A 175 10.30 -1.77 77.42
N ASP A 176 9.94 -0.68 78.10
CA ASP A 176 10.02 -0.12 79.47
C ASP A 176 8.81 0.87 79.56
N VAL A 177 8.32 1.45 80.67
CA VAL A 177 8.96 2.43 81.57
C VAL A 177 8.04 2.69 82.78
N ALA A 178 8.68 2.98 83.93
CA ALA A 178 8.21 3.64 85.17
C ALA A 178 7.72 2.74 86.32
#